data_AF-A0A449AQZ4-F1
#
_entry.id   AF-A0A449AQZ4-F1
#
_cell.length_a   1.000
_cell.length_b   1.000
_cell.length_c   1.000
_cell.angle_alpha   90.00
_cell.angle_beta   90.00
_cell.angle_gamma   90.00
#
_symmetry.space_group_name_H-M   'P 1'
#
loop_
_entity.id
_entity.type
_entity.pdbx_description
1 polymer ?
#
loop_
_entity_poly.entity_id
_entity_poly.type
_entity_poly.pdbx_seq_one_letter_code
_entity_poly.pdbx_strand_id
1 'polypeptide(L)'
;MKNIDKNKLVEIVNSLMFNPTEEVLQNILSNWKDLQDSLEYFNYVDLSELKPLTHINEDYNIDFFREDIVDSSYSIDKETILENAKEKDSDYVILTKVVK
;
A
#
# COMPACT_ATOMS: atom_id res chain seq x y z
N MET A 1 -5.66 -13.97 17.38
CA MET A 1 -4.70 -13.36 16.42
C MET A 1 -3.28 -13.48 16.96
N LYS A 2 -2.23 -13.30 16.15
CA LYS A 2 -0.82 -13.37 16.62
C LYS A 2 -0.47 -12.08 17.39
N ASN A 3 0.11 -12.20 18.58
CA ASN A 3 0.71 -11.05 19.27
C ASN A 3 1.88 -10.52 18.44
N ILE A 4 1.91 -9.20 18.21
CA ILE A 4 3.02 -8.52 17.54
C ILE A 4 3.94 -7.98 18.62
N ASP A 5 5.19 -8.41 18.62
CA ASP A 5 6.23 -7.80 19.42
C ASP A 5 6.88 -6.62 18.68
N LYS A 6 7.68 -5.83 19.41
CA LYS A 6 8.35 -4.66 18.87
C LYS A 6 9.26 -4.98 17.66
N ASN A 7 9.94 -6.13 17.68
CA ASN A 7 10.85 -6.50 16.59
C ASN A 7 10.07 -6.78 15.30
N LYS A 8 8.95 -7.49 15.44
CA LYS A 8 8.01 -7.77 14.35
C LYS A 8 7.42 -6.48 13.79
N LEU A 9 7.08 -5.52 14.65
CA LEU A 9 6.60 -4.22 14.22
C LEU A 9 7.67 -3.45 13.42
N VAL A 10 8.92 -3.46 13.88
CA VAL A 10 10.04 -2.84 13.16
C VAL A 10 10.23 -3.49 11.78
N GLU A 11 10.14 -4.82 11.66
CA GLU A 11 10.19 -5.51 10.36
C GLU A 11 9.09 -5.01 9.40
N ILE A 12 7.85 -4.92 9.88
CA ILE A 12 6.70 -4.49 9.08
C ILE A 12 6.90 -3.04 8.62
N VAL A 13 7.23 -2.15 9.54
CA VAL A 13 7.45 -0.73 9.26
C VAL A 13 8.59 -0.54 8.24
N ASN A 14 9.70 -1.28 8.39
CA ASN A 14 10.81 -1.23 7.43
C ASN A 14 10.40 -1.73 6.05
N SER A 15 9.52 -2.74 5.97
CA SER A 15 8.98 -3.22 4.68
C SER A 15 8.12 -2.17 3.98
N LEU A 16 7.52 -1.26 4.75
CA LEU A 16 6.75 -0.11 4.28
C LEU A 16 7.62 1.14 4.04
N MET A 17 8.95 1.01 4.14
CA MET A 17 9.93 2.09 3.97
C MET A 17 9.77 3.25 4.96
N PHE A 18 9.22 3.00 6.15
CA PHE A 18 9.14 4.00 7.23
C PHE A 18 10.34 3.91 8.18
N ASN A 19 10.71 5.06 8.76
CA ASN A 19 11.71 5.15 9.83
C ASN A 19 11.10 5.87 11.05
N PRO A 20 10.26 5.20 11.85
CA PRO A 20 9.54 5.82 12.96
C PRO A 20 10.45 6.03 14.16
N THR A 21 10.07 6.98 15.01
CA THR A 21 10.69 7.16 16.32
C THR A 21 10.24 6.05 17.28
N GLU A 22 10.99 5.87 18.36
CA GLU A 22 10.63 4.92 19.42
C GLU A 22 9.23 5.21 20.01
N GLU A 23 8.90 6.49 20.21
CA GLU A 23 7.60 6.92 20.70
C GLU A 23 6.46 6.47 19.78
N VAL A 24 6.64 6.62 18.47
CA VAL A 24 5.65 6.19 17.47
C VAL A 24 5.47 4.66 17.51
N LEU A 25 6.56 3.90 17.66
CA LEU A 25 6.48 2.44 17.79
C LEU A 25 5.69 2.03 19.03
N GLN A 26 5.89 2.68 20.17
CA GLN A 26 5.13 2.40 21.39
C GLN A 26 3.65 2.71 21.24
N ASN A 27 3.32 3.85 20.61
CA ASN A 27 1.93 4.23 20.35
C ASN A 27 1.25 3.22 19.42
N ILE A 28 1.94 2.75 18.38
CA ILE A 28 1.41 1.71 17.48
C ILE A 28 1.16 0.42 18.26
N LEU A 29 2.09 -0.02 19.12
CA LEU A 29 1.90 -1.24 19.93
C LEU A 29 0.70 -1.12 20.87
N SER A 30 0.49 0.05 21.48
CA SER A 30 -0.69 0.29 22.31
C SER A 30 -1.98 0.19 21.50
N ASN A 31 -2.06 0.91 20.38
CA ASN A 31 -3.26 0.92 19.53
C ASN A 31 -3.53 -0.43 18.85
N TRP A 32 -2.47 -1.21 18.60
CA TRP A 32 -2.58 -2.53 17.99
C TRP A 32 -3.41 -3.47 18.86
N LYS A 33 -3.27 -3.38 20.19
CA LYS A 33 -4.05 -4.18 21.12
C LYS A 33 -5.55 -3.88 21.01
N ASP A 34 -5.92 -2.61 21.04
CA ASP A 34 -7.32 -2.19 20.94
C ASP A 34 -7.95 -2.61 19.60
N LEU A 35 -7.17 -2.55 18.53
CA LEU A 35 -7.56 -3.02 17.20
C LEU A 35 -7.74 -4.54 17.17
N GLN A 36 -6.85 -5.30 17.81
CA GLN A 36 -6.98 -6.76 17.91
C GLN A 36 -8.25 -7.14 18.65
N ASP A 37 -8.51 -6.55 19.80
CA ASP A 37 -9.71 -6.80 20.60
C ASP A 37 -10.99 -6.51 19.77
N SER A 38 -10.97 -5.42 18.99
CA SER A 38 -12.09 -5.07 18.11
C SER A 38 -12.29 -6.08 16.96
N LEU A 39 -11.21 -6.64 16.42
CA LEU A 39 -11.27 -7.64 15.34
C LEU A 39 -11.63 -9.03 15.84
N GLU A 40 -11.48 -9.34 17.14
CA GLU A 40 -11.86 -10.64 17.69
C GLU A 40 -13.34 -10.96 17.49
N TYR A 41 -14.19 -9.93 17.39
CA TYR A 41 -15.60 -10.06 17.05
C TYR A 41 -15.83 -10.95 15.80
N PHE A 42 -14.98 -10.81 14.78
CA PHE A 42 -15.14 -11.56 13.53
C PHE A 42 -14.89 -13.07 13.68
N ASN A 43 -14.21 -13.52 14.73
CA ASN A 43 -14.01 -14.95 14.98
C ASN A 43 -15.31 -15.68 15.40
N TYR A 44 -16.32 -14.94 15.84
CA TYR A 44 -17.61 -15.49 16.27
C TYR A 44 -18.66 -15.49 15.14
N VAL A 45 -18.32 -14.97 13.97
CA VAL A 45 -19.20 -14.96 12.80
C VAL A 45 -18.94 -16.21 11.97
N ASP A 46 -19.97 -17.05 11.77
CA ASP A 46 -19.87 -18.20 10.87
C ASP A 46 -19.96 -17.73 9.41
N LEU A 47 -18.86 -17.95 8.67
CA LEU A 47 -18.71 -17.57 7.27
C LEU A 47 -18.44 -18.80 6.37
N SER A 48 -18.63 -20.01 6.89
CA SER A 48 -18.22 -21.26 6.21
C SER A 48 -18.88 -21.49 4.85
N GLU A 49 -20.08 -20.94 4.65
CA GLU A 49 -20.85 -21.06 3.40
C GLU A 49 -20.73 -19.83 2.47
N LEU A 50 -19.98 -18.80 2.88
CA LEU A 50 -19.84 -17.55 2.14
C LEU A 50 -18.52 -17.50 1.38
N LYS A 51 -18.58 -17.09 0.12
CA LYS A 51 -17.38 -16.79 -0.67
C LYS A 51 -16.88 -15.38 -0.31
N PRO A 52 -15.55 -15.18 -0.26
CA PRO A 52 -14.99 -13.83 -0.12
C PRO A 52 -15.43 -12.95 -1.29
N LEU A 53 -15.89 -11.73 -0.98
CA LEU A 53 -16.19 -10.72 -2.00
C LEU A 53 -14.88 -10.19 -2.59
N THR A 54 -14.74 -10.26 -3.90
CA THR A 54 -13.51 -9.78 -4.58
C THR A 54 -13.66 -8.34 -5.08
N HIS A 55 -14.84 -8.00 -5.57
CA HIS A 55 -15.20 -6.69 -6.11
C HIS A 55 -16.65 -6.41 -5.71
N ILE A 56 -17.02 -5.15 -5.54
CA ILE A 56 -18.42 -4.79 -5.23
C ILE A 56 -19.34 -5.19 -6.38
N ASN A 57 -18.87 -5.03 -7.62
CA ASN A 57 -19.53 -5.57 -8.81
C ASN A 57 -18.76 -6.82 -9.27
N GLU A 58 -19.40 -7.99 -9.16
CA GLU A 58 -18.83 -9.28 -9.59
C GLU A 58 -19.34 -9.72 -10.98
N ASP A 59 -20.02 -8.83 -11.71
CA ASP A 59 -20.36 -9.06 -13.10
C ASP A 59 -19.09 -9.35 -13.90
N TYR A 60 -19.11 -10.49 -14.58
CA TYR A 60 -17.98 -10.96 -15.36
C TYR A 60 -17.79 -10.06 -16.59
N ASN A 61 -16.81 -9.16 -16.51
CA ASN A 61 -16.38 -8.35 -17.64
C ASN A 61 -15.29 -9.13 -18.38
N ILE A 62 -15.67 -9.71 -19.52
CA ILE A 62 -14.78 -10.53 -20.37
C ILE A 62 -13.63 -9.71 -20.96
N ASP A 63 -13.80 -8.38 -21.04
CA ASP A 63 -13.05 -7.53 -21.96
C ASP A 63 -12.39 -6.32 -21.27
N PHE A 64 -11.66 -6.54 -20.18
CA PHE A 64 -10.71 -5.53 -19.67
C PHE A 64 -9.36 -5.58 -20.41
N PHE A 65 -9.39 -5.85 -21.71
CA PHE A 65 -8.21 -5.79 -22.55
C PHE A 65 -8.07 -4.41 -23.17
N ARG A 66 -6.85 -3.90 -23.20
CA ARG A 66 -6.49 -2.72 -23.98
C ARG A 66 -6.16 -3.17 -25.39
N GLU A 67 -6.75 -2.52 -26.39
CA GLU A 67 -6.33 -2.68 -27.79
C GLU A 67 -4.84 -2.39 -27.95
N ASP A 68 -4.14 -3.18 -28.77
CA ASP A 68 -2.71 -2.97 -29.06
C ASP A 68 -2.51 -1.87 -30.11
N ILE A 69 -2.98 -0.67 -29.77
CA ILE A 69 -2.93 0.52 -30.60
C ILE A 69 -2.27 1.62 -29.78
N VAL A 70 -1.43 2.43 -30.43
CA VAL A 70 -0.86 3.63 -29.81
C VAL A 70 -1.98 4.63 -29.57
N ASP A 71 -2.23 4.95 -28.31
CA ASP A 71 -3.15 6.00 -27.90
C ASP A 71 -2.35 7.13 -27.25
N SER A 72 -2.25 8.27 -27.94
CA SER A 72 -1.58 9.46 -27.42
C SER A 72 -2.54 10.46 -26.77
N SER A 73 -3.83 10.14 -26.63
CA SER A 73 -4.83 11.06 -26.04
C SER A 73 -4.56 11.41 -24.57
N TYR A 74 -3.85 10.51 -23.86
CA TYR A 74 -3.40 10.70 -22.48
C TYR A 74 -1.89 10.96 -22.36
N SER A 75 -1.20 11.24 -23.47
CA SER A 75 0.23 11.56 -23.43
C SER A 75 0.43 12.91 -22.75
N ILE A 76 1.30 12.94 -21.76
CA ILE A 76 1.76 14.16 -21.10
C ILE A 76 3.14 14.51 -21.63
N ASP A 77 3.41 15.82 -21.76
CA ASP A 77 4.73 16.27 -22.13
C ASP A 77 5.71 16.13 -20.95
N LYS A 78 6.99 16.26 -21.30
CA LYS A 78 8.10 16.12 -20.38
C LYS A 78 8.14 17.24 -19.32
N GLU A 79 7.63 18.42 -19.66
CA GLU A 79 7.60 19.52 -18.70
C GLU A 79 6.60 19.17 -17.59
N THR A 80 5.40 18.75 -17.99
CA THR A 80 4.30 18.30 -17.14
C THR A 80 4.69 17.13 -16.23
N ILE A 81 5.34 16.08 -16.77
CA ILE A 81 5.71 14.91 -15.95
C ILE A 81 6.74 15.28 -14.87
N LEU A 82 7.59 16.27 -15.14
CA LEU A 82 8.62 16.71 -14.21
C LEU A 82 8.12 17.77 -13.24
N GLU A 83 6.97 18.44 -13.47
CA GLU A 83 6.47 19.56 -12.67
C GLU A 83 6.57 19.32 -11.15
N ASN A 84 6.13 18.14 -10.69
CA ASN A 84 6.06 17.79 -9.28
C ASN A 84 7.30 17.07 -8.73
N ALA A 85 8.33 16.83 -9.55
CA ALA A 85 9.54 16.18 -9.07
C ALA A 85 10.33 17.13 -8.16
N LYS A 86 10.54 16.70 -6.91
CA LYS A 86 11.26 17.47 -5.88
C LYS A 86 12.70 17.81 -6.31
N GLU A 87 13.39 16.82 -6.88
CA GLU A 87 14.74 16.98 -7.42
C GLU A 87 14.72 16.48 -8.87
N LYS A 88 15.09 17.37 -9.79
CA LYS A 88 15.12 17.12 -11.22
C LYS A 88 16.19 17.97 -11.88
N ASP A 89 16.67 17.52 -13.03
CA ASP A 89 17.34 18.37 -14.00
C ASP A 89 16.41 18.61 -15.21
N SER A 90 16.95 19.15 -16.31
CA SER A 90 16.17 19.41 -17.53
C SER A 90 15.50 18.16 -18.08
N ASP A 91 16.05 16.97 -17.81
CA ASP A 91 15.71 15.75 -18.50
C ASP A 91 15.24 14.61 -17.58
N TYR A 92 15.62 14.63 -16.30
CA TYR A 92 15.50 13.48 -15.41
C TYR A 92 15.07 13.85 -13.99
N VAL A 93 14.47 12.88 -13.31
CA VAL A 93 14.32 12.91 -11.85
C VAL A 93 15.63 12.46 -11.22
N ILE A 94 16.09 13.21 -10.22
CA ILE A 94 17.33 12.90 -9.49
C ILE A 94 16.97 12.10 -8.24
N LEU A 95 17.66 10.97 -8.05
CA LEU A 95 17.48 10.09 -6.89
C LEU A 95 18.82 9.84 -6.21
N THR A 96 18.77 9.67 -4.89
CA THR A 96 19.95 9.24 -4.13
C THR A 96 20.29 7.81 -4.49
N LYS A 97 21.47 7.61 -5.08
CA LYS A 97 21.99 6.27 -5.36
C LYS A 97 22.31 5.55 -4.04
N VAL A 98 21.60 4.46 -3.77
CA VAL A 98 21.91 3.59 -2.65
C VAL A 98 23.14 2.74 -3.01
N VAL A 99 24.27 3.00 -2.35
CA VAL A 99 25.48 2.17 -2.43
C VAL A 99 25.59 1.41 -1.10
N LYS A 100 25.69 0.09 -1.16
CA LYS A 100 25.91 -0.78 0.01
C LYS A 100 27.39 -0.95 0.29
#